data_AF-A0A222SM02-F1
#
_entry.id   AF-A0A222SM02-F1
#
_cell.length_a   1.000
_cell.length_b   1.000
_cell.length_c   1.000
_cell.angle_alpha   90.00
_cell.angle_beta   90.00
_cell.angle_gamma   90.00
#
_symmetry.space_group_name_H-M   'P 1'
#
loop_
_entity.id
_entity.type
_entity.pdbx_description
1 polymer ?
#
loop_
_entity_poly.entity_id
_entity_poly.type
_entity_poly.pdbx_seq_one_letter_code
_entity_poly.pdbx_strand_id
1 'polypeptide(L)'
;MTELETALEWTDTPVPEVLRELQPAEQKKVVSYIEHVVHKKTDGLEELYQAIAMIVKYIPHFVVIPLMVEHIRPPIAAGVCRKMGVDQATGYANDLPVAYFSEVSKHLDDKLVAEIMDKMKKHPAERFIHYELQHHLLHMLDIAAHAKGKTLEIIARHVTLPEHENDLVDHPHREVIGKLRAMQR
;
A
#
# COMPACT_ATOMS: atom_id res chain seq x y z
N MET A 1 6.24 4.00 21.05
CA MET A 1 5.95 2.65 20.57
C MET A 1 6.82 1.67 21.34
N THR A 2 6.21 0.68 21.97
CA THR A 2 6.89 -0.41 22.66
C THR A 2 7.34 -1.47 21.63
N GLU A 3 8.42 -2.23 21.92
CA GLU A 3 8.89 -3.33 21.03
C GLU A 3 7.76 -4.33 20.69
N LEU A 4 6.79 -4.48 21.60
CA LEU A 4 5.60 -5.33 21.45
C LEU A 4 4.62 -4.79 20.39
N GLU A 5 4.44 -3.47 20.31
CA GLU A 5 3.57 -2.83 19.32
C GLU A 5 4.18 -2.97 17.91
N THR A 6 5.49 -2.74 17.77
CA THR A 6 6.20 -2.87 16.48
C THR A 6 6.23 -4.32 15.96
N ALA A 7 6.36 -5.32 16.83
CA ALA A 7 6.36 -6.72 16.42
C ALA A 7 4.97 -7.24 15.99
N LEU A 8 3.89 -6.61 16.47
CA LEU A 8 2.51 -7.01 16.20
C LEU A 8 1.81 -6.16 15.13
N GLU A 9 2.40 -5.02 14.73
CA GLU A 9 2.04 -4.31 13.48
C GLU A 9 2.00 -5.25 12.26
N TRP A 10 2.80 -6.32 12.27
CA TRP A 10 2.82 -7.32 11.18
C TRP A 10 1.55 -8.15 11.06
N THR A 11 0.67 -8.07 12.06
CA THR A 11 -0.56 -8.88 12.12
C THR A 11 -1.81 -8.11 11.75
N ASP A 12 -1.77 -6.76 11.66
CA ASP A 12 -2.94 -5.88 11.58
C ASP A 12 -4.02 -6.19 12.65
N THR A 13 -3.63 -6.85 13.76
CA THR A 13 -4.52 -7.23 14.84
C THR A 13 -4.10 -6.56 16.15
N PRO A 14 -5.06 -6.10 16.97
CA PRO A 14 -4.75 -5.46 18.24
C PRO A 14 -4.05 -6.44 19.18
N VAL A 15 -3.02 -5.95 19.88
CA VAL A 15 -2.28 -6.72 20.89
C VAL A 15 -3.26 -7.29 21.92
N PRO A 16 -3.36 -8.62 22.09
CA PRO A 16 -4.18 -9.22 23.13
C PRO A 16 -3.81 -8.66 24.51
N GLU A 17 -4.80 -8.29 25.32
CA GLU A 17 -4.57 -7.66 26.65
C GLU A 17 -3.65 -8.50 27.54
N VAL A 18 -3.76 -9.83 27.47
CA VAL A 18 -2.90 -10.78 28.19
C VAL A 18 -1.40 -10.59 27.91
N LEU A 19 -1.01 -10.11 26.72
CA LEU A 19 0.39 -9.85 26.40
C LEU A 19 0.89 -8.53 27.00
N ARG A 20 -0.01 -7.57 27.27
CA ARG A 20 0.33 -6.30 27.92
C ARG A 20 0.57 -6.47 29.42
N GLU A 21 -0.01 -7.49 30.03
CA GLU A 21 0.15 -7.82 31.45
C GLU A 21 1.51 -8.47 31.77
N LEU A 22 2.22 -8.98 30.75
CA LEU A 22 3.53 -9.59 30.91
C LEU A 22 4.62 -8.58 31.30
N GLN A 23 5.63 -9.03 32.05
CA GLN A 23 6.79 -8.20 32.34
C GLN A 23 7.58 -7.89 31.06
N PRO A 24 8.28 -6.74 30.96
CA PRO A 24 8.99 -6.36 29.73
C PRO A 24 9.98 -7.42 29.20
N ALA A 25 10.65 -8.14 30.10
CA ALA A 25 11.56 -9.22 29.73
C ALA A 25 10.84 -10.46 29.15
N GLU A 26 9.60 -10.71 29.57
CA GLU A 26 8.75 -11.80 29.07
C GLU A 26 8.11 -11.41 27.74
N GLN A 27 7.65 -10.17 27.60
CA GLN A 27 7.19 -9.61 26.33
C GLN A 27 8.25 -9.78 25.25
N LYS A 28 9.52 -9.45 25.54
CA LYS A 28 10.62 -9.62 24.59
C LYS A 28 10.83 -11.07 24.15
N LYS A 29 10.66 -12.04 25.06
CA LYS A 29 10.75 -13.47 24.72
C LYS A 29 9.61 -13.91 23.82
N VAL A 30 8.39 -13.43 24.08
CA VAL A 30 7.21 -13.72 23.26
C VAL A 30 7.38 -13.11 21.87
N VAL A 31 7.80 -11.86 21.77
CA VAL A 31 8.11 -11.18 20.49
C VAL A 31 9.13 -11.99 19.69
N SER A 32 10.26 -12.35 20.30
CA SER A 32 11.29 -13.13 19.61
C SER A 32 10.80 -14.51 19.15
N TYR A 33 9.93 -15.16 19.93
CA TYR A 33 9.30 -16.41 19.52
C TYR A 33 8.34 -16.22 18.34
N ILE A 34 7.50 -15.18 18.37
CA ILE A 34 6.58 -14.84 17.28
C ILE A 34 7.37 -14.56 16.00
N GLU A 35 8.41 -13.71 16.07
CA GLU A 35 9.31 -13.44 14.94
C GLU A 35 9.91 -14.72 14.37
N HIS A 36 10.38 -15.63 15.22
CA HIS A 36 10.91 -16.91 14.79
C HIS A 36 9.86 -17.79 14.10
N VAL A 37 8.64 -17.87 14.64
CA VAL A 37 7.55 -18.64 14.05
C VAL A 37 7.14 -18.06 12.70
N VAL A 38 6.98 -16.73 12.61
CA VAL A 38 6.66 -16.04 11.36
C VAL A 38 7.75 -16.31 10.34
N HIS A 39 9.01 -16.04 10.68
CA HIS A 39 10.15 -16.25 9.78
C HIS A 39 10.21 -17.69 9.27
N LYS A 40 10.03 -18.68 10.15
CA LYS A 40 10.02 -20.10 9.77
C LYS A 40 8.83 -20.48 8.88
N LYS A 41 7.68 -19.80 9.02
CA LYS A 41 6.48 -20.05 8.22
C LYS A 41 6.48 -19.31 6.88
N THR A 42 7.21 -18.20 6.80
CA THR A 42 7.36 -17.38 5.59
C THR A 42 8.67 -17.63 4.85
N ASP A 43 9.50 -18.57 5.33
CA ASP A 43 10.77 -18.95 4.71
C ASP A 43 10.54 -19.36 3.24
N GLY A 44 11.36 -18.84 2.33
CA GLY A 44 11.23 -19.07 0.90
C GLY A 44 10.19 -18.22 0.15
N LEU A 45 9.35 -17.44 0.83
CA LEU A 45 8.35 -16.59 0.15
C LEU A 45 9.00 -15.45 -0.64
N GLU A 46 10.08 -14.87 -0.12
CA GLU A 46 10.80 -13.79 -0.80
C GLU A 46 11.45 -14.27 -2.10
N GLU A 47 12.06 -15.46 -2.08
CA GLU A 47 12.62 -16.13 -3.25
C GLU A 47 11.52 -16.51 -4.25
N LEU A 48 10.36 -16.96 -3.76
CA LEU A 48 9.19 -17.23 -4.60
C LEU A 48 8.70 -15.96 -5.29
N TYR A 49 8.56 -14.85 -4.56
CA TYR A 49 8.15 -13.57 -5.15
C TYR A 49 9.14 -13.09 -6.21
N GLN A 50 10.44 -13.25 -5.93
CA GLN A 50 11.50 -12.92 -6.89
C GLN A 50 11.41 -13.79 -8.14
N ALA A 51 11.21 -15.11 -7.98
CA ALA A 51 11.07 -16.02 -9.09
C ALA A 51 9.85 -15.69 -9.96
N ILE A 52 8.69 -15.41 -9.34
CA ILE A 52 7.48 -15.01 -10.07
C ILE A 52 7.74 -13.70 -10.82
N ALA A 53 8.33 -12.69 -10.19
CA ALA A 53 8.64 -11.40 -10.81
C ALA A 53 9.52 -11.55 -12.07
N MET A 54 10.47 -12.49 -12.03
CA MET A 54 11.31 -12.83 -13.18
C MET A 54 10.55 -13.58 -14.28
N ILE A 55 9.72 -14.57 -13.91
CA ILE A 55 8.99 -15.41 -14.86
C ILE A 55 7.96 -14.58 -15.63
N VAL A 56 7.17 -13.75 -14.93
CA VAL A 56 6.07 -13.01 -15.55
C VAL A 56 6.55 -11.95 -16.53
N LYS A 57 7.84 -11.56 -16.50
CA LYS A 57 8.46 -10.70 -17.52
C LYS A 57 8.36 -11.29 -18.93
N TYR A 58 8.27 -12.61 -19.04
CA TYR A 58 8.24 -13.33 -20.31
C TYR A 58 6.84 -13.78 -20.72
N ILE A 59 5.84 -13.56 -19.87
CA ILE A 59 4.45 -13.96 -20.14
C ILE A 59 3.66 -12.71 -20.54
N PRO A 60 2.90 -12.73 -21.65
CA PRO A 60 2.08 -11.59 -22.04
C PRO A 60 1.05 -11.20 -20.98
N HIS A 61 0.85 -9.89 -20.76
CA HIS A 61 -0.05 -9.36 -19.72
C HIS A 61 -1.48 -9.92 -19.82
N PHE A 62 -2.02 -10.08 -21.04
CA PHE A 62 -3.40 -10.58 -21.22
C PHE A 62 -3.60 -12.02 -20.69
N VAL A 63 -2.51 -12.78 -20.50
CA VAL A 63 -2.53 -14.11 -19.86
C VAL A 63 -2.38 -13.99 -18.36
N VAL A 64 -1.44 -13.16 -17.90
CA VAL A 64 -1.10 -13.03 -16.48
C VAL A 64 -2.21 -12.33 -15.69
N ILE A 65 -2.81 -11.28 -16.24
CA ILE A 65 -3.79 -10.43 -15.53
C ILE A 65 -5.02 -11.24 -15.06
N PRO A 66 -5.70 -12.04 -15.90
CA PRO A 66 -6.82 -12.87 -15.43
C PRO A 66 -6.39 -13.87 -14.34
N LEU A 67 -5.25 -14.55 -14.51
CA LEU A 67 -4.73 -15.49 -13.53
C LEU A 67 -4.41 -14.82 -12.18
N MET A 68 -3.84 -13.61 -12.22
CA MET A 68 -3.59 -12.83 -11.01
C MET A 68 -4.90 -12.53 -10.28
N VAL A 69 -5.89 -11.99 -11.00
CA VAL A 69 -7.16 -11.56 -10.41
C VAL A 69 -7.97 -12.74 -9.86
N GLU A 70 -7.94 -13.89 -10.53
CA GLU A 70 -8.73 -15.07 -10.16
C GLU A 70 -8.07 -15.94 -9.09
N HIS A 71 -6.73 -15.97 -9.03
CA HIS A 71 -6.02 -16.99 -8.24
C HIS A 71 -4.97 -16.44 -7.28
N ILE A 72 -4.58 -15.18 -7.41
CA ILE A 72 -3.53 -14.60 -6.57
C ILE A 72 -4.15 -13.62 -5.59
N ARG A 73 -3.88 -13.81 -4.30
CA ARG A 73 -4.37 -12.88 -3.27
C ARG A 73 -3.59 -11.56 -3.33
N PRO A 74 -4.23 -10.41 -3.05
CA PRO A 74 -3.57 -9.11 -3.10
C PRO A 74 -2.23 -8.99 -2.34
N PRO A 75 -2.06 -9.54 -1.12
CA PRO A 75 -0.76 -9.52 -0.42
C PRO A 75 0.37 -10.23 -1.19
N ILE A 76 0.05 -11.33 -1.88
CA ILE A 76 1.01 -12.09 -2.68
C ILE A 76 1.40 -11.27 -3.91
N ALA A 77 0.41 -10.70 -4.60
CA ALA A 77 0.67 -9.83 -5.75
C ALA A 77 1.49 -8.59 -5.36
N ALA A 78 1.25 -8.02 -4.18
CA ALA A 78 2.06 -6.94 -3.62
C ALA A 78 3.51 -7.39 -3.36
N GLY A 79 3.71 -8.57 -2.77
CA GLY A 79 5.03 -9.16 -2.57
C GLY A 79 5.81 -9.30 -3.88
N VAL A 80 5.18 -9.80 -4.94
CA VAL A 80 5.78 -9.88 -6.28
C VAL A 80 6.04 -8.49 -6.86
N CYS A 81 5.10 -7.55 -6.73
CA CYS A 81 5.22 -6.17 -7.22
C CYS A 81 6.47 -5.47 -6.67
N ARG A 82 6.77 -5.64 -5.37
CA ARG A 82 8.01 -5.12 -4.75
C ARG A 82 9.29 -5.63 -5.42
N LYS A 83 9.26 -6.83 -6.01
CA LYS A 83 10.40 -7.45 -6.71
C LYS A 83 10.50 -7.08 -8.18
N MET A 84 9.41 -6.66 -8.81
CA MET A 84 9.38 -6.28 -10.23
C MET A 84 10.03 -4.92 -10.51
N GLY A 85 10.07 -4.03 -9.52
CA GLY A 85 10.46 -2.64 -9.70
C GLY A 85 9.37 -1.81 -10.38
N VAL A 86 9.50 -0.48 -10.31
CA VAL A 86 8.41 0.47 -10.66
C VAL A 86 7.94 0.32 -12.10
N ASP A 87 8.85 0.18 -13.07
CA ASP A 87 8.47 0.16 -14.50
C ASP A 87 7.64 -1.07 -14.87
N GLN A 88 8.06 -2.25 -14.42
CA GLN A 88 7.33 -3.49 -14.66
C GLN A 88 6.01 -3.51 -13.89
N ALA A 89 6.02 -3.09 -12.61
CA ALA A 89 4.82 -2.95 -11.81
C ALA A 89 3.78 -2.02 -12.44
N THR A 90 4.23 -0.90 -13.00
CA THR A 90 3.39 0.06 -13.74
C THR A 90 2.74 -0.59 -14.96
N GLY A 91 3.47 -1.47 -15.67
CA GLY A 91 2.94 -2.25 -16.78
C GLY A 91 1.69 -3.04 -16.36
N TYR A 92 1.76 -3.75 -15.25
CA TYR A 92 0.63 -4.52 -14.70
C TYR A 92 -0.48 -3.60 -14.15
N ALA A 93 -0.12 -2.57 -13.38
CA ALA A 93 -1.09 -1.65 -12.77
C ALA A 93 -2.00 -0.95 -13.79
N ASN A 94 -1.49 -0.69 -15.00
CA ASN A 94 -2.29 -0.10 -16.09
C ASN A 94 -3.44 -0.99 -16.58
N ASP A 95 -3.27 -2.31 -16.48
CA ASP A 95 -4.16 -3.31 -17.07
C ASP A 95 -5.02 -4.03 -15.99
N LEU A 96 -4.65 -3.94 -14.71
CA LEU A 96 -5.39 -4.54 -13.61
C LEU A 96 -6.77 -3.88 -13.40
N PRO A 97 -7.79 -4.65 -12.98
CA PRO A 97 -9.04 -4.09 -12.49
C PRO A 97 -8.80 -3.16 -11.29
N VAL A 98 -9.44 -1.99 -11.28
CA VAL A 98 -9.20 -0.95 -10.26
C VAL A 98 -9.43 -1.46 -8.82
N ALA A 99 -10.49 -2.24 -8.60
CA ALA A 99 -10.79 -2.80 -7.28
C ALA A 99 -9.72 -3.79 -6.82
N TYR A 100 -9.18 -4.61 -7.73
CA TYR A 100 -8.10 -5.53 -7.39
C TYR A 100 -6.80 -4.78 -7.11
N PHE A 101 -6.45 -3.78 -7.94
CA PHE A 101 -5.25 -2.97 -7.73
C PHE A 101 -5.32 -2.16 -6.43
N SER A 102 -6.51 -1.67 -6.04
CA SER A 102 -6.81 -1.06 -4.73
C SER A 102 -6.46 -1.99 -3.56
N GLU A 103 -6.86 -3.26 -3.63
CA GLU A 103 -6.48 -4.20 -2.56
C GLU A 103 -4.98 -4.52 -2.57
N VAL A 104 -4.34 -4.52 -3.74
CA VAL A 104 -2.88 -4.74 -3.85
C VAL A 104 -2.11 -3.55 -3.26
N SER A 105 -2.52 -2.32 -3.55
CA SER A 105 -1.80 -1.11 -3.12
C SER A 105 -1.77 -0.95 -1.60
N LYS A 106 -2.81 -1.39 -0.88
CA LYS A 106 -2.84 -1.42 0.61
C LYS A 106 -1.72 -2.26 1.24
N HIS A 107 -1.10 -3.16 0.48
CA HIS A 107 0.02 -3.99 0.93
C HIS A 107 1.37 -3.52 0.36
N LEU A 108 1.40 -2.37 -0.31
CA LEU A 108 2.60 -1.73 -0.82
C LEU A 108 2.93 -0.51 0.03
N ASP A 109 4.19 -0.11 -0.01
CA ASP A 109 4.62 1.16 0.58
C ASP A 109 4.02 2.34 -0.22
N ASP A 110 3.49 3.35 0.47
CA ASP A 110 2.77 4.47 -0.14
C ASP A 110 3.62 5.23 -1.16
N LYS A 111 4.94 5.32 -0.93
CA LYS A 111 5.87 5.94 -1.87
C LYS A 111 6.01 5.09 -3.14
N LEU A 112 6.09 3.76 -3.02
CA LEU A 112 6.11 2.88 -4.19
C LEU A 112 4.81 3.00 -5.01
N VAL A 113 3.65 3.08 -4.34
CA VAL A 113 2.37 3.28 -5.02
C VAL A 113 2.35 4.62 -5.76
N ALA A 114 2.81 5.69 -5.11
CA ALA A 114 2.93 7.01 -5.74
C ALA A 114 3.83 6.99 -6.98
N GLU A 115 4.99 6.32 -6.90
CA GLU A 115 5.92 6.17 -8.02
C GLU A 115 5.31 5.38 -9.20
N ILE A 116 4.53 4.34 -8.91
CA ILE A 116 3.77 3.59 -9.92
C ILE A 116 2.72 4.49 -10.57
N MET A 117 1.93 5.21 -9.77
CA MET A 117 0.88 6.11 -10.26
C MET A 117 1.43 7.22 -11.16
N ASP A 118 2.57 7.79 -10.82
CA ASP A 118 3.25 8.82 -11.63
C ASP A 118 3.64 8.31 -13.02
N LYS A 119 3.93 7.01 -13.17
CA LYS A 119 4.28 6.38 -14.44
C LYS A 119 3.09 5.73 -15.16
N MET A 120 1.95 5.56 -14.50
CA MET A 120 0.75 5.00 -15.11
C MET A 120 0.23 5.90 -16.25
N LYS A 121 -0.47 5.27 -17.20
CA LYS A 121 -1.22 5.98 -18.23
C LYS A 121 -2.29 6.84 -17.53
N LYS A 122 -2.57 8.01 -18.13
CA LYS A 122 -3.49 9.01 -17.54
C LYS A 122 -4.83 8.41 -17.08
N HIS A 123 -5.50 7.68 -17.97
CA HIS A 123 -6.84 7.18 -17.70
C HIS A 123 -6.89 6.10 -16.59
N PRO A 124 -6.03 5.05 -16.60
CA PRO A 124 -5.91 4.13 -15.46
C PRO A 124 -5.59 4.83 -14.13
N ALA A 125 -4.65 5.78 -14.12
CA ALA A 125 -4.29 6.52 -12.91
C ALA A 125 -5.47 7.33 -12.36
N GLU A 126 -6.17 8.08 -13.23
CA GLU A 126 -7.37 8.85 -12.84
C GLU A 126 -8.48 7.94 -12.30
N ARG A 127 -8.71 6.79 -12.92
CA ARG A 127 -9.69 5.80 -12.44
C ARG A 127 -9.34 5.27 -11.06
N PHE A 128 -8.07 4.97 -10.82
CA PHE A 128 -7.60 4.53 -9.51
C PHE A 128 -7.76 5.61 -8.46
N ILE A 129 -7.31 6.84 -8.75
CA ILE A 129 -7.47 7.99 -7.84
C ILE A 129 -8.93 8.21 -7.48
N HIS A 130 -9.83 8.20 -8.46
CA HIS A 130 -11.26 8.38 -8.20
C HIS A 130 -11.84 7.28 -7.31
N TYR A 131 -11.46 6.03 -7.58
CA TYR A 131 -11.90 4.89 -6.78
C TYR A 131 -11.40 4.98 -5.34
N GLU A 132 -10.12 5.28 -5.13
CA GLU A 132 -9.54 5.43 -3.79
C GLU A 132 -10.15 6.60 -3.03
N LEU A 133 -10.35 7.76 -3.67
CA LEU A 133 -11.01 8.90 -3.02
C LEU A 133 -12.44 8.60 -2.55
N GLN A 134 -13.15 7.71 -3.25
CA GLN A 134 -14.51 7.32 -2.89
C GLN A 134 -14.58 6.27 -1.78
N HIS A 135 -13.65 5.32 -1.75
CA HIS A 135 -13.74 4.15 -0.87
C HIS A 135 -12.72 4.17 0.27
N HIS A 136 -11.57 4.80 0.06
CA HIS A 136 -10.37 4.69 0.88
C HIS A 136 -9.61 6.04 0.95
N LEU A 137 -10.32 7.11 1.34
CA LEU A 137 -9.78 8.47 1.33
C LEU A 137 -8.44 8.61 2.09
N LEU A 138 -8.32 8.01 3.28
CA LEU A 138 -7.11 8.11 4.10
C LEU A 138 -5.90 7.52 3.37
N HIS A 139 -6.04 6.33 2.81
CA HIS A 139 -4.98 5.68 2.02
C HIS A 139 -4.56 6.53 0.81
N MET A 140 -5.51 7.19 0.13
CA MET A 140 -5.15 8.13 -0.94
C MET A 140 -4.38 9.35 -0.42
N LEU A 141 -4.67 9.82 0.80
CA LEU A 141 -3.93 10.93 1.40
C LEU A 141 -2.51 10.51 1.82
N ASP A 142 -2.34 9.28 2.32
CA ASP A 142 -1.04 8.67 2.61
C ASP A 142 -0.19 8.62 1.33
N ILE A 143 -0.72 8.05 0.24
CA ILE A 143 -0.05 8.03 -1.07
C ILE A 143 0.22 9.45 -1.59
N ALA A 144 -0.73 10.39 -1.42
CA ALA A 144 -0.58 11.77 -1.86
C ALA A 144 0.56 12.52 -1.15
N ALA A 145 0.96 12.08 0.05
CA ALA A 145 2.14 12.61 0.73
C ALA A 145 3.43 12.43 -0.09
N HIS A 146 3.47 11.39 -0.92
CA HIS A 146 4.62 11.01 -1.74
C HIS A 146 4.46 11.34 -3.23
N ALA A 147 3.22 11.55 -3.68
CA ALA A 147 2.89 11.87 -5.07
C ALA A 147 3.42 13.25 -5.51
N LYS A 148 3.74 13.39 -6.82
CA LYS A 148 4.25 14.64 -7.39
C LYS A 148 3.60 14.96 -8.74
N GLY A 149 3.79 16.21 -9.16
CA GLY A 149 3.39 16.69 -10.49
C GLY A 149 1.95 16.34 -10.84
N LYS A 150 1.78 15.67 -11.99
CA LYS A 150 0.49 15.34 -12.58
C LYS A 150 -0.43 14.53 -11.66
N THR A 151 0.09 13.56 -10.92
CA THR A 151 -0.73 12.71 -10.05
C THR A 151 -1.32 13.53 -8.91
N LEU A 152 -0.50 14.39 -8.30
CA LEU A 152 -0.94 15.27 -7.23
C LEU A 152 -1.98 16.29 -7.73
N GLU A 153 -1.81 16.82 -8.95
CA GLU A 153 -2.80 17.71 -9.58
C GLU A 153 -4.16 17.01 -9.81
N ILE A 154 -4.15 15.74 -10.23
CA ILE A 154 -5.38 14.95 -10.43
C ILE A 154 -6.06 14.72 -9.08
N ILE A 155 -5.30 14.33 -8.05
CA ILE A 155 -5.83 14.14 -6.69
C ILE A 155 -6.46 15.45 -6.20
N ALA A 156 -5.73 16.57 -6.31
CA ALA A 156 -6.23 17.88 -5.91
C ALA A 156 -7.52 18.27 -6.63
N ARG A 157 -7.67 17.95 -7.91
CA ARG A 157 -8.91 18.26 -8.65
C ARG A 157 -10.13 17.48 -8.18
N HIS A 158 -9.94 16.26 -7.69
CA HIS A 158 -11.04 15.33 -7.40
C HIS A 158 -11.31 15.13 -5.90
N VAL A 159 -10.36 15.47 -5.03
CA VAL A 159 -10.52 15.33 -3.59
C VAL A 159 -11.50 16.38 -3.05
N THR A 160 -12.46 15.94 -2.23
CA THR A 160 -13.32 16.84 -1.46
C THR A 160 -12.74 16.97 -0.07
N LEU A 161 -12.14 18.13 0.23
CA LEU A 161 -11.49 18.39 1.51
C LEU A 161 -12.46 19.10 2.46
N PRO A 162 -12.34 18.92 3.79
CA PRO A 162 -13.12 19.70 4.75
C PRO A 162 -12.96 21.21 4.48
N GLU A 163 -13.98 22.03 4.71
CA GLU A 163 -13.91 23.47 4.39
C GLU A 163 -13.19 24.28 5.47
N HIS A 164 -13.20 23.84 6.73
CA HIS A 164 -12.64 24.61 7.84
C HIS A 164 -11.21 24.16 8.16
N GLU A 165 -10.31 25.12 8.40
CA GLU A 165 -8.92 24.83 8.83
C GLU A 165 -8.85 24.27 10.25
N ASN A 166 -9.83 24.59 11.10
CA ASN A 166 -9.91 24.09 12.46
C ASN A 166 -10.14 22.57 12.53
N ASP A 167 -10.74 21.97 11.50
CA ASP A 167 -11.00 20.52 11.44
C ASP A 167 -9.71 19.71 11.23
N LEU A 168 -8.59 20.37 10.90
CA LEU A 168 -7.34 19.72 10.52
C LEU A 168 -6.19 19.94 11.50
N VAL A 169 -6.43 20.66 12.61
CA VAL A 169 -5.35 21.11 13.50
C VAL A 169 -4.52 19.94 14.04
N ASP A 170 -5.19 18.80 14.31
CA ASP A 170 -4.59 17.56 14.82
C ASP A 170 -4.66 16.38 13.82
N HIS A 171 -5.00 16.62 12.55
CA HIS A 171 -5.14 15.53 11.58
C HIS A 171 -3.77 15.11 11.02
N PRO A 172 -3.43 13.80 10.97
CA PRO A 172 -2.12 13.32 10.51
C PRO A 172 -1.77 13.78 9.08
N HIS A 173 -2.78 14.00 8.25
CA HIS A 173 -2.62 14.45 6.86
C HIS A 173 -2.66 15.97 6.66
N ARG A 174 -2.56 16.78 7.73
CA ARG A 174 -2.70 18.25 7.65
C ARG A 174 -1.81 18.88 6.57
N GLU A 175 -0.55 18.47 6.48
CA GLU A 175 0.39 19.00 5.48
C GLU A 175 -0.03 18.67 4.04
N VAL A 176 -0.45 17.42 3.80
CA VAL A 176 -0.90 16.95 2.48
C VAL A 176 -2.17 17.68 2.07
N ILE A 177 -3.13 17.79 2.99
CA ILE A 177 -4.39 18.51 2.76
C ILE A 177 -4.12 19.99 2.45
N GLY A 178 -3.18 20.62 3.16
CA GLY A 178 -2.74 21.99 2.87
C GLY A 178 -2.18 22.14 1.45
N LYS A 179 -1.32 21.21 1.01
CA LYS A 179 -0.77 21.19 -0.36
C LYS A 179 -1.88 21.03 -1.41
N LEU A 180 -2.81 20.10 -1.20
CA LEU A 180 -3.92 19.85 -2.12
C LEU A 180 -4.86 21.06 -2.22
N ARG A 181 -5.19 21.71 -1.09
CA ARG A 181 -5.99 22.96 -1.09
C ARG A 181 -5.31 24.09 -1.86
N ALA A 182 -4.00 24.25 -1.72
CA ALA A 182 -3.26 25.28 -2.44
C ALA A 182 -3.32 25.10 -3.97
N MET A 183 -3.49 23.87 -4.45
CA MET A 183 -3.63 23.53 -5.87
C MET A 183 -5.07 23.64 -6.40
N GLN A 184 -6.08 23.74 -5.53
CA GLN A 184 -7.48 23.94 -5.91
C GLN A 184 -7.85 25.42 -6.11
N ARG A 185 -6.98 26.35 -5.69
CA ARG A 185 -7.13 27.80 -5.86
C ARG A 185 -6.60 28.26 -7.21
#